data_AF-A0A6P8SW06-F1
#
_entry.id   AF-A0A6P8SW06-F1
#
_cell.length_a   1.000
_cell.length_b   1.000
_cell.length_c   1.000
_cell.angle_alpha   90.00
_cell.angle_beta   90.00
_cell.angle_gamma   90.00
#
_symmetry.space_group_name_H-M   'P 1'
#
loop_
_entity.id
_entity.type
_entity.pdbx_description
1 polymer ?
#
loop_
_entity_poly.entity_id
_entity_poly.type
_entity_poly.pdbx_seq_one_letter_code
_entity_poly.pdbx_strand_id
1 'polypeptide(L)'
;MAKIKGYYESLNPEDKTVYREKFALIGSVDPYLIPVKDYSTDINSWPSLSYCDIVNYLFCLPIPLYTMEEMKAYKGLEAHNQVTSGWIRDVCVAYQGDVAVIAGKVLHSQSIGTPPTCPWVLMKKDGAVITANCNCKTGLGSTCTHVASLLFYIETSIRIRDAKTVTQEKAYWLLPGSVKDVTPSPVADIDFTSAKTRRNRLSQAIDSLGDAANLTTTTTPLLRHSREIPKATDAEQQSFLASLKSTGRKCAILTISAPHNANFVPKVTFPKPLSSLKSENCLEMDHKALTEHCQGINVAITKQEADVIEKATKTQAKSKLWYRYRAGRITASRMKAACSTSATKPSLSLIKAICYPEATQFKTAATE
;
A
#
# COMPACT_ATOMS: atom_id res chain seq x y z
N MET A 1 -22.04 -13.13 0.45
CA MET A 1 -21.71 -12.84 1.86
C MET A 1 -20.58 -13.76 2.33
N ALA A 2 -19.60 -13.28 3.11
CA ALA A 2 -18.60 -14.14 3.73
C ALA A 2 -19.11 -14.57 5.12
N LYS A 3 -19.41 -15.86 5.27
CA LYS A 3 -19.66 -16.46 6.59
C LYS A 3 -18.33 -16.49 7.34
N ILE A 4 -18.25 -15.85 8.49
CA ILE A 4 -17.09 -15.99 9.39
C ILE A 4 -17.44 -17.08 10.39
N LYS A 5 -17.27 -18.34 9.98
CA LYS A 5 -17.39 -19.48 10.90
C LYS A 5 -16.30 -19.36 11.96
N GLY A 6 -16.63 -19.55 13.23
CA GLY A 6 -15.63 -19.53 14.29
C GLY A 6 -15.36 -18.15 14.91
N TYR A 7 -16.05 -17.08 14.49
CA TYR A 7 -15.78 -15.73 15.02
C TYR A 7 -16.03 -15.67 16.53
N TYR A 8 -17.21 -16.13 16.97
CA TYR A 8 -17.55 -16.17 18.40
C TYR A 8 -16.53 -16.99 19.19
N GLU A 9 -16.14 -18.15 18.69
CA GLU A 9 -15.20 -19.06 19.34
C GLU A 9 -13.80 -18.46 19.49
N SER A 10 -13.37 -17.66 18.51
CA SER A 10 -12.06 -16.99 18.48
C SER A 10 -11.90 -15.86 19.49
N LEU A 11 -12.99 -15.36 20.06
CA LEU A 11 -12.96 -14.25 21.02
C LEU A 11 -12.55 -14.69 22.43
N ASN A 12 -11.96 -13.76 23.18
CA ASN A 12 -11.67 -13.93 24.60
C ASN A 12 -12.96 -14.02 25.43
N PRO A 13 -12.93 -14.59 26.65
CA PRO A 13 -14.12 -14.73 27.49
C PRO A 13 -14.88 -13.42 27.75
N GLU A 14 -14.17 -12.31 27.98
CA GLU A 14 -14.76 -10.99 28.19
C GLU A 14 -15.45 -10.47 26.91
N ASP A 15 -14.74 -10.56 25.79
CA ASP A 15 -15.22 -10.15 24.47
C ASP A 15 -16.44 -10.98 24.00
N LYS A 16 -16.49 -12.26 24.37
CA LYS A 16 -17.63 -13.16 24.11
C LYS A 16 -18.91 -12.66 24.77
N THR A 17 -18.81 -12.15 25.99
CA THR A 17 -19.96 -11.60 26.73
C THR A 17 -20.47 -10.35 26.03
N VAL A 18 -19.58 -9.40 25.72
CA VAL A 18 -19.93 -8.17 25.00
C VAL A 18 -20.51 -8.47 23.62
N TYR A 19 -19.94 -9.43 22.88
CA TYR A 19 -20.45 -9.81 21.58
C TYR A 19 -21.82 -10.51 21.69
N ARG A 20 -22.03 -11.35 22.71
CA ARG A 20 -23.31 -12.01 22.99
C ARG A 20 -24.44 -11.03 23.26
N GLU A 21 -24.18 -9.98 24.03
CA GLU A 21 -25.17 -8.93 24.32
C GLU A 21 -25.71 -8.28 23.04
N LYS A 22 -24.88 -8.14 22.00
CA LYS A 22 -25.29 -7.51 20.74
C LYS A 22 -26.29 -8.36 19.95
N PHE A 23 -26.06 -9.67 19.83
CA PHE A 23 -26.96 -10.53 19.06
C PHE A 23 -28.10 -11.13 19.92
N ALA A 24 -28.06 -11.00 21.25
CA ALA A 24 -29.21 -11.25 22.12
C ALA A 24 -30.42 -10.38 21.72
N LEU A 25 -30.16 -9.18 21.18
CA LEU A 25 -31.18 -8.23 20.70
C LEU A 25 -32.01 -8.75 19.50
N ILE A 26 -31.56 -9.81 18.82
CA ILE A 26 -32.24 -10.43 17.67
C ILE A 26 -32.58 -11.90 17.93
N GLY A 27 -32.88 -12.26 19.19
CA GLY A 27 -33.25 -13.63 19.55
C GLY A 27 -32.06 -14.59 19.63
N SER A 28 -30.86 -14.08 19.91
CA SER A 28 -29.62 -14.85 20.07
C SER A 28 -29.11 -15.56 18.81
N VAL A 29 -29.51 -15.09 17.62
CA VAL A 29 -29.00 -15.58 16.33
C VAL A 29 -27.76 -14.77 15.93
N ASP A 30 -26.61 -15.41 15.74
CA ASP A 30 -25.39 -14.72 15.29
C ASP A 30 -25.53 -14.24 13.83
N PRO A 31 -25.40 -12.92 13.55
CA PRO A 31 -25.45 -12.38 12.18
C PRO A 31 -24.49 -13.04 11.18
N TYR A 32 -23.34 -13.55 11.63
CA TYR A 32 -22.38 -14.25 10.75
C TYR A 32 -22.81 -15.67 10.36
N LEU A 33 -23.76 -16.25 11.09
CA LEU A 33 -24.25 -17.61 10.87
C LEU A 33 -25.56 -17.66 10.06
N ILE A 34 -26.22 -16.51 9.87
CA ILE A 34 -27.44 -16.41 9.07
C ILE A 34 -27.20 -16.98 7.65
N PRO A 35 -28.07 -17.88 7.14
CA PRO A 35 -27.98 -18.41 5.79
C PRO A 35 -27.97 -17.32 4.72
N VAL A 36 -27.15 -17.50 3.67
CA VAL A 36 -27.06 -16.53 2.56
C VAL A 36 -28.40 -16.36 1.82
N LYS A 37 -29.28 -17.38 1.89
CA LYS A 37 -30.62 -17.34 1.28
C LYS A 37 -31.56 -16.31 1.93
N ASP A 38 -31.32 -15.99 3.20
CA ASP A 38 -32.17 -15.08 3.97
C ASP A 38 -31.75 -13.61 3.76
N TYR A 39 -30.63 -13.39 3.08
CA TYR A 39 -30.13 -12.08 2.72
C TYR A 39 -30.61 -11.65 1.34
N SER A 40 -31.24 -10.48 1.28
CA SER A 40 -31.60 -9.77 0.07
C SER A 40 -30.58 -8.69 -0.27
N THR A 41 -30.27 -8.51 -1.55
CA THR A 41 -29.46 -7.39 -2.06
C THR A 41 -30.33 -6.23 -2.57
N ASP A 42 -31.66 -6.32 -2.44
CA ASP A 42 -32.55 -5.30 -2.96
C ASP A 42 -32.59 -4.06 -2.06
N ILE A 43 -32.14 -2.91 -2.58
CA ILE A 43 -32.10 -1.61 -1.88
C ILE A 43 -33.50 -1.16 -1.42
N ASN A 44 -34.56 -1.58 -2.11
CA ASN A 44 -35.93 -1.24 -1.70
C ASN A 44 -36.31 -1.88 -0.35
N SER A 45 -35.68 -3.01 -0.01
CA SER A 45 -35.88 -3.68 1.27
C SER A 45 -35.04 -3.09 2.39
N TRP A 46 -34.26 -2.03 2.16
CA TRP A 46 -33.41 -1.43 3.20
C TRP A 46 -34.20 -0.47 4.08
N PRO A 47 -33.99 -0.47 5.41
CA PRO A 47 -34.63 0.48 6.33
C PRO A 47 -34.25 1.92 5.98
N SER A 48 -35.03 2.91 6.41
CA SER A 48 -34.63 4.32 6.28
C SER A 48 -33.37 4.60 7.11
N LEU A 49 -32.52 5.54 6.69
CA LEU A 49 -31.35 5.97 7.46
C LEU A 49 -31.00 7.39 7.04
N SER A 50 -30.99 8.33 7.98
CA SER A 50 -30.55 9.69 7.74
C SER A 50 -29.10 9.91 8.21
N TYR A 51 -28.47 10.97 7.70
CA TYR A 51 -27.17 11.40 8.20
C TYR A 51 -27.19 11.70 9.71
N CYS A 52 -28.30 12.26 10.23
CA CYS A 52 -28.47 12.54 11.64
C CYS A 52 -28.45 11.26 12.48
N ASP A 53 -29.03 10.17 12.00
CA ASP A 53 -29.02 8.88 12.69
C ASP A 53 -27.61 8.28 12.77
N ILE A 54 -26.82 8.45 11.70
CA ILE A 54 -25.40 8.04 11.69
C ILE A 54 -24.61 8.84 12.71
N VAL A 55 -24.79 10.16 12.74
CA VAL A 55 -24.11 11.03 13.71
C VAL A 55 -24.54 10.65 15.13
N ASN A 56 -25.84 10.51 15.39
CA ASN A 56 -26.36 10.11 16.69
C ASN A 56 -25.81 8.75 17.14
N TYR A 57 -25.69 7.78 16.23
CA TYR A 57 -25.11 6.48 16.57
C TYR A 57 -23.60 6.56 16.85
N LEU A 58 -22.84 7.27 16.02
CA LEU A 58 -21.38 7.38 16.16
C LEU A 58 -20.95 8.30 17.32
N PHE A 59 -21.81 9.23 17.76
CA PHE A 59 -21.51 10.21 18.82
C PHE A 59 -22.30 10.03 20.12
N CYS A 60 -23.58 9.67 20.03
CA CYS A 60 -24.51 9.75 21.17
C CYS A 60 -24.86 8.39 21.77
N LEU A 61 -24.64 7.27 21.07
CA LEU A 61 -24.97 5.94 21.60
C LEU A 61 -23.77 5.29 22.33
N PRO A 62 -23.99 4.78 23.55
CA PRO A 62 -22.94 4.46 24.50
C PRO A 62 -22.42 3.05 24.27
N ILE A 63 -21.11 2.92 24.07
CA ILE A 63 -20.42 1.69 24.45
C ILE A 63 -20.05 1.86 25.93
N PRO A 64 -20.38 0.92 26.82
CA PRO A 64 -20.02 0.97 28.24
C PRO A 64 -18.49 0.83 28.52
N LEU A 65 -17.66 0.83 27.48
CA LEU A 65 -16.22 0.54 27.57
C LEU A 65 -15.32 1.79 27.57
N TYR A 66 -15.83 2.97 27.21
CA TYR A 66 -15.00 4.18 27.07
C TYR A 66 -15.72 5.46 27.53
N THR A 67 -14.95 6.41 28.07
CA THR A 67 -15.46 7.68 28.59
C THR A 67 -15.85 8.66 27.46
N MET A 68 -16.77 9.58 27.73
CA MET A 68 -17.24 10.61 26.77
C MET A 68 -16.11 11.47 26.17
N GLU A 69 -14.99 11.63 26.88
CA GLU A 69 -13.82 12.38 26.40
C GLU A 69 -12.99 11.61 25.36
N GLU A 70 -13.01 10.28 25.40
CA GLU A 70 -12.36 9.38 24.42
C GLU A 70 -13.27 9.05 23.22
N MET A 71 -14.59 9.28 23.37
CA MET A 71 -15.65 8.94 22.42
C MET A 71 -15.90 9.94 21.29
N LYS A 72 -15.00 10.91 21.08
CA LYS A 72 -15.06 11.70 19.85
C LYS A 72 -14.53 10.85 18.70
N ALA A 73 -15.34 9.91 18.20
CA ALA A 73 -15.12 9.15 16.98
C ALA A 73 -15.24 10.04 15.73
N TYR A 74 -14.63 11.24 15.76
CA TYR A 74 -14.56 12.19 14.64
C TYR A 74 -13.96 11.55 13.39
N LYS A 75 -13.01 10.62 13.56
CA LYS A 75 -12.44 9.82 12.46
C LYS A 75 -13.49 8.95 11.75
N GLY A 76 -14.58 8.59 12.43
CA GLY A 76 -15.71 7.88 11.84
C GLY A 76 -16.46 8.71 10.80
N LEU A 77 -16.54 10.04 10.94
CA LEU A 77 -17.16 10.93 9.95
C LEU A 77 -16.40 10.98 8.62
N GLU A 78 -15.08 10.75 8.66
CA GLU A 78 -14.24 10.65 7.48
C GLU A 78 -14.40 9.32 6.73
N ALA A 79 -15.13 8.35 7.31
CA ALA A 79 -15.34 7.03 6.71
C ALA A 79 -16.11 7.08 5.38
N HIS A 80 -16.84 8.16 5.11
CA HIS A 80 -17.42 8.40 3.79
C HIS A 80 -16.37 8.38 2.65
N ASN A 81 -15.10 8.67 2.94
CA ASN A 81 -14.02 8.56 1.97
C ASN A 81 -13.92 7.15 1.37
N GLN A 82 -14.21 6.11 2.17
CA GLN A 82 -14.23 4.71 1.72
C GLN A 82 -15.40 4.45 0.75
N VAL A 83 -16.55 5.11 0.96
CA VAL A 83 -17.69 5.08 0.04
C VAL A 83 -17.31 5.70 -1.29
N THR A 84 -16.75 6.91 -1.29
CA THR A 84 -16.32 7.59 -2.53
C THR A 84 -15.19 6.86 -3.26
N SER A 85 -14.45 6.02 -2.55
CA SER A 85 -13.36 5.22 -3.11
C SER A 85 -13.82 3.83 -3.57
N GLY A 86 -15.10 3.48 -3.42
CA GLY A 86 -15.63 2.18 -3.84
C GLY A 86 -15.15 1.00 -3.00
N TRP A 87 -14.84 1.20 -1.71
CA TRP A 87 -14.23 0.15 -0.87
C TRP A 87 -15.24 -0.80 -0.21
N ILE A 88 -16.53 -0.50 -0.35
CA ILE A 88 -17.63 -1.32 0.16
C ILE A 88 -18.13 -2.24 -0.96
N ARG A 89 -18.40 -3.51 -0.61
CA ARG A 89 -18.88 -4.54 -1.53
C ARG A 89 -19.95 -5.41 -0.86
N ASP A 90 -20.72 -6.11 -1.69
CA ASP A 90 -21.64 -7.19 -1.28
C ASP A 90 -22.54 -6.81 -0.08
N VAL A 91 -23.17 -5.62 -0.12
CA VAL A 91 -24.08 -5.20 0.95
C VAL A 91 -25.43 -5.89 0.79
N CYS A 92 -25.91 -6.50 1.86
CA CYS A 92 -27.17 -7.24 1.89
C CYS A 92 -27.89 -7.08 3.23
N VAL A 93 -29.22 -7.22 3.20
CA VAL A 93 -30.09 -7.11 4.36
C VAL A 93 -30.82 -8.42 4.62
N ALA A 94 -30.93 -8.82 5.88
CA ALA A 94 -31.84 -9.88 6.34
C ALA A 94 -32.73 -9.30 7.44
N TYR A 95 -33.95 -9.79 7.58
CA TYR A 95 -34.86 -9.36 8.63
C TYR A 95 -35.02 -10.45 9.69
N GLN A 96 -34.89 -10.05 10.96
CA GLN A 96 -35.17 -10.88 12.13
C GLN A 96 -36.26 -10.16 12.93
N GLY A 97 -37.52 -10.51 12.65
CA GLY A 97 -38.67 -9.75 13.16
C GLY A 97 -38.71 -8.33 12.61
N ASP A 98 -38.72 -7.33 13.50
CA ASP A 98 -38.70 -5.91 13.13
C ASP A 98 -37.31 -5.28 13.03
N VAL A 99 -36.26 -6.07 13.25
CA VAL A 99 -34.86 -5.61 13.16
C VAL A 99 -34.24 -6.07 11.83
N ALA A 100 -33.68 -5.12 11.11
CA ALA A 100 -32.89 -5.34 9.91
C ALA A 100 -31.42 -5.59 10.30
N VAL A 101 -30.87 -6.69 9.79
CA VAL A 101 -29.46 -7.06 9.86
C VAL A 101 -28.83 -6.72 8.51
N ILE A 102 -28.02 -5.66 8.46
CA ILE A 102 -27.31 -5.27 7.25
C ILE A 102 -25.85 -5.67 7.38
N ALA A 103 -25.38 -6.49 6.44
CA ALA A 103 -23.98 -6.93 6.39
C ALA A 103 -23.35 -6.49 5.07
N GLY A 104 -22.05 -6.22 5.10
CA GLY A 104 -21.28 -5.87 3.91
C GLY A 104 -19.82 -6.26 4.04
N LYS A 105 -19.05 -6.07 2.97
CA LYS A 105 -17.59 -6.23 2.96
C LYS A 105 -16.92 -4.88 2.80
N VAL A 106 -15.90 -4.59 3.60
CA VAL A 106 -15.17 -3.32 3.57
C VAL A 106 -13.66 -3.57 3.57
N LEU A 107 -12.95 -2.97 2.62
CA LEU A 107 -11.50 -3.06 2.52
C LEU A 107 -10.77 -2.38 3.69
N HIS A 108 -9.60 -2.91 4.03
CA HIS A 108 -8.72 -2.31 5.02
C HIS A 108 -7.95 -1.13 4.43
N SER A 109 -7.92 0.00 5.13
CA SER A 109 -7.19 1.21 4.69
C SER A 109 -5.68 1.08 4.72
N GLN A 110 -5.14 0.30 5.66
CA GLN A 110 -3.69 0.13 5.87
C GLN A 110 -3.14 -1.20 5.36
N SER A 111 -4.00 -2.11 4.90
CA SER A 111 -3.60 -3.45 4.45
C SER A 111 -4.50 -3.93 3.31
N ILE A 112 -4.39 -3.25 2.18
CA ILE A 112 -5.33 -3.40 1.05
C ILE A 112 -5.30 -4.82 0.47
N GLY A 113 -4.16 -5.52 0.54
CA GLY A 113 -4.03 -6.92 0.10
C GLY A 113 -4.64 -7.96 1.05
N THR A 114 -5.08 -7.57 2.25
CA THR A 114 -5.75 -8.47 3.20
C THR A 114 -7.23 -8.63 2.83
N PRO A 115 -7.84 -9.82 3.03
CA PRO A 115 -9.26 -10.02 2.81
C PRO A 115 -10.12 -8.92 3.46
N PRO A 116 -11.19 -8.45 2.79
CA PRO A 116 -12.07 -7.43 3.34
C PRO A 116 -12.65 -7.84 4.70
N THR A 117 -12.82 -6.86 5.58
CA THR A 117 -13.61 -7.03 6.81
C THR A 117 -15.07 -7.21 6.47
N CYS A 118 -15.82 -7.88 7.35
CA CYS A 118 -17.25 -8.08 7.20
C CYS A 118 -17.99 -7.42 8.36
N PRO A 119 -18.19 -6.09 8.35
CA PRO A 119 -19.04 -5.44 9.33
C PRO A 119 -20.51 -5.83 9.12
N TRP A 120 -21.26 -5.85 10.22
CA TRP A 120 -22.71 -5.90 10.23
C TRP A 120 -23.29 -4.86 11.18
N VAL A 121 -24.53 -4.44 10.90
CA VAL A 121 -25.26 -3.42 11.64
C VAL A 121 -26.69 -3.93 11.89
N LEU A 122 -27.20 -3.70 13.09
CA LEU A 122 -28.59 -3.92 13.46
C LEU A 122 -29.33 -2.59 13.46
N MET A 123 -30.43 -2.51 12.72
CA MET A 123 -31.20 -1.30 12.55
C MET A 123 -32.69 -1.59 12.66
N LYS A 124 -33.45 -0.65 13.21
CA LYS A 124 -34.90 -0.67 13.13
C LYS A 124 -35.38 -0.11 11.80
N LYS A 125 -36.63 -0.41 11.44
CA LYS A 125 -37.26 0.13 10.21
C LYS A 125 -37.37 1.66 10.19
N ASP A 126 -37.41 2.29 11.36
CA ASP A 126 -37.43 3.76 11.53
C ASP A 126 -36.07 4.42 11.27
N GLY A 127 -35.00 3.63 11.14
CA GLY A 127 -33.64 4.09 10.89
C GLY A 127 -32.77 4.26 12.12
N ALA A 128 -33.29 3.96 13.31
CA ALA A 128 -32.48 3.90 14.52
C ALA A 128 -31.48 2.74 14.44
N VAL A 129 -30.19 3.06 14.48
CA VAL A 129 -29.11 2.07 14.57
C VAL A 129 -29.01 1.60 16.02
N ILE A 130 -29.19 0.30 16.23
CA ILE A 130 -29.18 -0.31 17.56
C ILE A 130 -27.74 -0.62 18.00
N THR A 131 -27.02 -1.37 17.16
CA THR A 131 -25.64 -1.78 17.41
C THR A 131 -25.00 -2.26 16.12
N ALA A 132 -23.68 -2.46 16.15
CA ALA A 132 -22.93 -2.98 15.03
C ALA A 132 -21.76 -3.83 15.52
N ASN A 133 -21.17 -4.61 14.63
CA ASN A 133 -19.92 -5.29 14.90
C ASN A 133 -19.08 -5.39 13.64
N CYS A 134 -17.77 -5.52 13.82
CA CYS A 134 -16.85 -5.80 12.74
C CYS A 134 -15.79 -6.81 13.20
N ASN A 135 -15.29 -7.63 12.29
CA ASN A 135 -14.21 -8.58 12.56
C ASN A 135 -12.81 -7.95 12.54
N CYS A 136 -12.70 -6.61 12.48
CA CYS A 136 -11.42 -5.92 12.59
C CYS A 136 -10.94 -5.85 14.05
N LYS A 137 -9.65 -5.51 14.26
CA LYS A 137 -9.01 -5.44 15.59
C LYS A 137 -9.77 -4.59 16.62
N THR A 138 -10.46 -3.53 16.18
CA THR A 138 -11.24 -2.62 17.05
C THR A 138 -12.76 -2.76 16.86
N GLY A 139 -13.21 -3.82 16.18
CA GLY A 139 -14.59 -3.94 15.73
C GLY A 139 -15.60 -4.28 16.82
N LEU A 140 -15.14 -4.78 17.97
CA LEU A 140 -15.96 -4.96 19.17
C LEU A 140 -16.47 -3.64 19.75
N GLY A 141 -15.77 -2.53 19.50
CA GLY A 141 -16.24 -1.20 19.85
C GLY A 141 -17.37 -0.68 18.96
N SER A 142 -17.90 -1.44 17.99
CA SER A 142 -19.12 -1.09 17.22
C SER A 142 -19.07 0.21 16.40
N THR A 143 -17.98 0.98 16.44
CA THR A 143 -17.82 2.32 15.88
C THR A 143 -16.57 2.44 15.02
N CYS A 144 -15.96 1.31 14.64
CA CYS A 144 -14.77 1.32 13.79
C CYS A 144 -15.07 1.94 12.41
N THR A 145 -14.04 2.38 11.69
CA THR A 145 -14.17 3.01 10.38
C THR A 145 -14.90 2.13 9.36
N HIS A 146 -14.84 0.81 9.47
CA HIS A 146 -15.56 -0.10 8.59
C HIS A 146 -17.08 -0.07 8.83
N VAL A 147 -17.52 0.01 10.10
CA VAL A 147 -18.93 0.17 10.45
C VAL A 147 -19.44 1.53 9.96
N ALA A 148 -18.70 2.60 10.23
CA ALA A 148 -19.07 3.95 9.77
C ALA A 148 -19.16 4.01 8.23
N SER A 149 -18.24 3.36 7.51
CA SER A 149 -18.28 3.27 6.05
C SER A 149 -19.50 2.52 5.53
N LEU A 150 -19.89 1.43 6.19
CA LEU A 150 -21.10 0.69 5.86
C LEU A 150 -22.36 1.55 6.09
N LEU A 151 -22.45 2.27 7.21
CA LEU A 151 -23.54 3.20 7.49
C LEU A 151 -23.67 4.31 6.43
N PHE A 152 -22.55 4.94 6.05
CA PHE A 152 -22.57 5.96 4.98
C PHE A 152 -22.95 5.38 3.62
N TYR A 153 -22.56 4.15 3.33
CA TYR A 153 -22.97 3.46 2.09
C TYR A 153 -24.49 3.22 2.08
N ILE A 154 -25.05 2.78 3.21
CA ILE A 154 -26.50 2.55 3.37
C ILE A 154 -27.27 3.86 3.16
N GLU A 155 -26.88 4.94 3.85
CA GLU A 155 -27.50 6.26 3.71
C GLU A 155 -27.44 6.80 2.29
N THR A 156 -26.29 6.66 1.62
CA THR A 156 -26.13 7.15 0.25
C THR A 156 -26.99 6.33 -0.72
N SER A 157 -27.10 5.02 -0.49
CA SER A 157 -27.95 4.12 -1.30
C SER A 157 -29.43 4.45 -1.13
N ILE A 158 -29.86 4.81 0.08
CA ILE A 158 -31.23 5.23 0.39
C ILE A 158 -31.52 6.59 -0.26
N ARG A 159 -30.61 7.57 -0.16
CA ARG A 159 -30.76 8.85 -0.87
C ARG A 159 -30.91 8.66 -2.38
N ILE A 160 -30.11 7.77 -2.98
CA ILE A 160 -30.23 7.44 -4.41
C ILE A 160 -31.57 6.74 -4.71
N ARG A 161 -32.05 5.87 -3.82
CA ARG A 161 -33.35 5.21 -3.96
C ARG A 161 -34.50 6.22 -3.95
N ASP A 162 -34.46 7.13 -2.98
CA ASP A 162 -35.54 8.08 -2.70
C ASP A 162 -35.53 9.26 -3.69
N ALA A 163 -34.38 9.57 -4.31
CA ALA A 163 -34.24 10.59 -5.36
C ALA A 163 -34.75 10.15 -6.75
N LYS A 164 -35.28 8.93 -6.92
CA LYS A 164 -35.78 8.46 -8.23
C LYS A 164 -37.07 9.16 -8.63
N THR A 165 -37.06 9.81 -9.79
CA THR A 165 -38.25 10.32 -10.47
C THR A 165 -38.86 9.27 -11.42
N VAL A 166 -40.07 9.55 -11.91
CA VAL A 166 -41.13 8.64 -12.39
C VAL A 166 -40.77 7.66 -13.52
N THR A 167 -39.57 7.70 -14.13
CA THR A 167 -39.10 6.72 -15.12
C THR A 167 -38.18 5.64 -14.51
N GLN A 168 -38.67 5.03 -13.42
CA GLN A 168 -38.54 3.64 -12.93
C GLN A 168 -37.26 2.77 -13.04
N GLU A 169 -36.05 3.26 -13.31
CA GLU A 169 -34.83 2.42 -13.15
C GLU A 169 -33.92 2.81 -11.99
N LYS A 170 -33.25 1.81 -11.41
CA LYS A 170 -32.29 1.99 -10.32
C LYS A 170 -31.09 2.78 -10.84
N ALA A 171 -30.82 3.97 -10.30
CA ALA A 171 -29.59 4.73 -10.58
C ALA A 171 -28.35 4.10 -9.88
N TYR A 172 -28.16 2.79 -10.04
CA TYR A 172 -27.08 2.03 -9.42
C TYR A 172 -25.69 2.52 -9.87
N TRP A 173 -25.62 3.19 -11.03
CA TRP A 173 -24.40 3.80 -11.57
C TRP A 173 -23.89 5.02 -10.79
N LEU A 174 -24.71 5.62 -9.92
CA LEU A 174 -24.26 6.76 -9.11
C LEU A 174 -23.30 6.33 -7.99
N LEU A 175 -23.45 5.13 -7.45
CA LEU A 175 -22.50 4.61 -6.47
C LEU A 175 -21.18 4.28 -7.18
N PRO A 176 -20.02 4.68 -6.61
CA PRO A 176 -18.73 4.28 -7.13
C PRO A 176 -18.65 2.76 -7.22
N GLY A 177 -18.17 2.25 -8.35
CA GLY A 177 -17.99 0.82 -8.55
C GLY A 177 -17.09 0.23 -7.46
N SER A 178 -17.49 -0.93 -6.92
CA SER A 178 -16.70 -1.64 -5.93
C SER A 178 -15.32 -2.01 -6.49
N VAL A 179 -14.26 -1.37 -5.98
CA VAL A 179 -12.88 -1.64 -6.37
C VAL A 179 -12.54 -3.06 -5.96
N LYS A 180 -12.23 -3.97 -6.90
CA LYS A 180 -11.95 -5.40 -6.64
C LYS A 180 -10.54 -5.64 -6.12
N ASP A 181 -9.58 -4.89 -6.63
CA ASP A 181 -8.17 -4.91 -6.24
C ASP A 181 -7.57 -3.52 -6.46
N VAL A 182 -6.62 -3.13 -5.63
CA VAL A 182 -5.89 -1.86 -5.79
C VAL A 182 -4.51 -2.18 -6.34
N THR A 183 -4.37 -2.07 -7.65
CA THR A 183 -3.10 -2.29 -8.33
C THR A 183 -2.26 -1.01 -8.34
N PRO A 184 -0.92 -1.12 -8.20
CA PRO A 184 -0.04 0.02 -8.44
C PRO A 184 -0.21 0.53 -9.88
N SER A 185 -0.18 1.84 -10.07
CA SER A 185 -0.23 2.48 -11.39
C SER A 185 0.79 3.62 -11.47
N PRO A 186 1.27 3.98 -12.68
CA PRO A 186 2.10 5.16 -12.87
C PRO A 186 1.41 6.41 -12.29
N VAL A 187 2.19 7.33 -11.73
CA VAL A 187 1.66 8.55 -11.09
C VAL A 187 0.80 9.39 -12.06
N ALA A 188 1.11 9.36 -13.36
CA ALA A 188 0.34 10.05 -14.38
C ALA A 188 -1.09 9.53 -14.54
N ASP A 189 -1.32 8.25 -14.21
CA ASP A 189 -2.60 7.56 -14.39
C ASP A 189 -3.44 7.51 -13.10
N ILE A 190 -2.92 8.04 -11.99
CA ILE A 190 -3.62 8.05 -10.69
C ILE A 190 -4.45 9.32 -10.56
N ASP A 191 -5.77 9.17 -10.36
CA ASP A 191 -6.64 10.29 -10.01
C ASP A 191 -6.45 10.70 -8.53
N PHE A 192 -5.79 11.84 -8.32
CA PHE A 192 -5.58 12.46 -7.01
C PHE A 192 -6.73 13.39 -6.57
N THR A 193 -7.89 13.36 -7.22
CA THR A 193 -9.05 14.14 -6.79
C THR A 193 -9.39 13.83 -5.34
N SER A 194 -9.48 14.88 -4.51
CA SER A 194 -9.73 14.72 -3.08
C SER A 194 -11.08 14.03 -2.81
N ALA A 195 -11.15 13.23 -1.74
CA ALA A 195 -12.38 12.54 -1.35
C ALA A 195 -13.54 13.51 -1.06
N LYS A 196 -13.25 14.71 -0.52
CA LYS A 196 -14.24 15.79 -0.34
C LYS A 196 -14.83 16.24 -1.68
N THR A 197 -13.99 16.44 -2.69
CA THR A 197 -14.45 16.79 -4.04
C THR A 197 -15.29 15.67 -4.65
N ARG A 198 -14.87 14.41 -4.49
CA ARG A 198 -15.65 13.24 -4.96
C ARG A 198 -17.02 13.15 -4.27
N ARG A 199 -17.07 13.38 -2.95
CA ARG A 199 -18.33 13.44 -2.17
C ARG A 199 -19.28 14.51 -2.69
N ASN A 200 -18.76 15.72 -2.92
CA ASN A 200 -19.59 16.83 -3.39
C ASN A 200 -20.16 16.55 -4.79
N ARG A 201 -19.35 15.99 -5.69
CA ARG A 201 -19.82 15.55 -7.03
C ARG A 201 -20.91 14.48 -6.93
N LEU A 202 -20.73 13.50 -6.05
CA LEU A 202 -21.74 12.47 -5.82
C LEU A 202 -23.05 13.06 -5.28
N SER A 203 -22.96 13.99 -4.32
CA SER A 203 -24.14 14.65 -3.74
C SER A 203 -24.88 15.48 -4.79
N GLN A 204 -24.16 16.29 -5.56
CA GLN A 204 -24.74 17.04 -6.68
C GLN A 204 -25.42 16.14 -7.70
N ALA A 205 -24.81 15.02 -8.06
CA ALA A 205 -25.40 14.07 -9.00
C ALA A 205 -26.69 13.42 -8.46
N ILE A 206 -26.78 13.20 -7.14
CA ILE A 206 -28.00 12.71 -6.49
C ILE A 206 -29.07 13.80 -6.47
N ASP A 207 -28.72 15.03 -6.09
CA ASP A 207 -29.65 16.16 -6.03
C ASP A 207 -30.24 16.48 -7.40
N SER A 208 -29.42 16.42 -8.46
CA SER A 208 -29.85 16.60 -9.85
C SER A 208 -30.83 15.53 -10.36
N LEU A 209 -30.97 14.38 -9.69
CA LEU A 209 -32.02 13.41 -10.04
C LEU A 209 -33.42 13.86 -9.57
N GLY A 210 -33.49 14.64 -8.49
CA GLY A 210 -34.74 15.15 -7.92
C GLY A 210 -35.32 16.34 -8.69
N ASP A 211 -34.48 17.12 -9.37
CA ASP A 211 -34.85 18.39 -10.01
C ASP A 211 -35.23 18.27 -11.50
N ALA A 212 -35.60 17.09 -11.99
CA ALA A 212 -36.03 16.86 -13.38
C ALA A 212 -37.26 17.70 -13.82
N ALA A 213 -37.87 18.49 -12.91
CA ALA A 213 -38.96 19.39 -13.23
C ALA A 213 -38.51 20.82 -13.62
N ASN A 214 -37.32 21.31 -13.27
CA ASN A 214 -36.89 22.68 -13.63
C ASN A 214 -35.36 22.85 -13.49
N LEU A 215 -34.58 22.74 -14.56
CA LEU A 215 -33.62 23.79 -14.98
C LEU A 215 -32.79 23.39 -16.22
N THR A 216 -33.03 24.12 -17.30
CA THR A 216 -32.00 24.61 -18.21
C THR A 216 -31.06 25.55 -17.45
N THR A 217 -30.07 25.01 -16.74
CA THR A 217 -28.84 25.76 -16.48
C THR A 217 -27.66 24.82 -16.51
N THR A 218 -26.83 25.05 -17.52
CA THR A 218 -25.47 24.59 -17.65
C THR A 218 -24.62 25.09 -16.48
N THR A 219 -24.76 24.50 -15.29
CA THR A 219 -23.71 24.59 -14.26
C THR A 219 -22.74 23.46 -14.52
N THR A 220 -21.87 23.69 -15.50
CA THR A 220 -20.57 23.02 -15.56
C THR A 220 -19.97 23.12 -14.15
N PRO A 221 -19.67 21.99 -13.48
CA PRO A 221 -19.07 22.05 -12.17
C PRO A 221 -17.78 22.87 -12.32
N LEU A 222 -17.50 23.73 -11.34
CA LEU A 222 -16.18 24.32 -11.15
C LEU A 222 -15.19 23.17 -10.92
N LEU A 223 -14.82 22.48 -11.99
CA LEU A 223 -13.49 21.90 -12.12
C LEU A 223 -12.61 23.08 -11.75
N ARG A 224 -11.97 23.01 -10.57
CA ARG A 224 -10.74 23.79 -10.35
C ARG A 224 -10.04 23.68 -11.68
N HIS A 225 -9.87 24.81 -12.38
CA HIS A 225 -9.16 24.83 -13.65
C HIS A 225 -8.03 23.85 -13.47
N SER A 226 -8.04 22.77 -14.24
CA SER A 226 -6.82 22.01 -14.43
C SER A 226 -5.90 23.09 -14.89
N ARG A 227 -5.07 23.63 -13.99
CA ARG A 227 -4.09 24.62 -14.37
C ARG A 227 -3.33 23.83 -15.40
N GLU A 228 -3.49 24.18 -16.67
CA GLU A 228 -2.61 23.68 -17.70
C GLU A 228 -1.26 24.22 -17.24
N ILE A 229 -0.53 23.40 -16.49
CA ILE A 229 0.78 23.74 -16.01
C ILE A 229 1.61 23.66 -17.29
N PRO A 230 2.06 24.80 -17.84
CA PRO A 230 2.88 24.74 -19.03
C PRO A 230 4.10 23.89 -18.70
N LYS A 231 4.49 23.02 -19.64
CA LYS A 231 5.71 22.23 -19.47
C LYS A 231 6.86 23.20 -19.26
N ALA A 232 7.65 22.97 -18.21
CA ALA A 232 8.79 23.81 -17.89
C ALA A 232 9.74 23.88 -19.10
N THR A 233 10.03 25.10 -19.52
CA THR A 233 10.89 25.40 -20.66
C THR A 233 12.33 25.00 -20.34
N ASP A 234 13.14 24.63 -21.33
CA ASP A 234 14.55 24.26 -21.10
C ASP A 234 15.33 25.37 -20.39
N ALA A 235 15.01 26.64 -20.68
CA ALA A 235 15.60 27.79 -20.00
C ALA A 235 15.24 27.86 -18.50
N GLU A 236 14.00 27.53 -18.12
CA GLU A 236 13.56 27.50 -16.73
C GLU A 236 14.23 26.36 -15.97
N GLN A 237 14.37 25.20 -16.62
CA GLN A 237 15.11 24.06 -16.06
C GLN A 237 16.59 24.40 -15.83
N GLN A 238 17.24 25.05 -16.80
CA GLN A 238 18.63 25.50 -16.65
C GLN A 238 18.79 26.55 -15.54
N SER A 239 17.86 27.51 -15.43
CA SER A 239 17.84 28.50 -14.34
C SER A 239 17.70 27.84 -12.96
N PHE A 240 16.83 26.84 -12.85
CA PHE A 240 16.66 26.07 -11.63
C PHE A 240 17.93 25.27 -11.26
N LEU A 241 18.55 24.59 -12.23
CA LEU A 241 19.80 23.86 -12.01
C LEU A 241 20.97 24.79 -11.63
N ALA A 242 21.03 25.98 -12.23
CA ALA A 242 22.01 27.01 -11.87
C ALA A 242 21.79 27.53 -10.43
N SER A 243 20.52 27.73 -10.05
CA SER A 243 20.13 28.10 -8.69
C SER A 243 20.55 27.02 -7.69
N LEU A 244 20.32 25.74 -8.00
CA LEU A 244 20.81 24.62 -7.19
C LEU A 244 22.33 24.59 -7.07
N LYS A 245 23.06 24.82 -8.15
CA LYS A 245 24.53 24.90 -8.13
C LYS A 245 25.02 26.04 -7.23
N SER A 246 24.35 27.20 -7.24
CA SER A 246 24.72 28.36 -6.41
C SER A 246 24.65 28.08 -4.91
N THR A 247 23.83 27.11 -4.48
CA THR A 247 23.72 26.71 -3.06
C THR A 247 24.98 26.04 -2.52
N GLY A 248 25.92 25.64 -3.39
CA GLY A 248 27.17 24.97 -3.01
C GLY A 248 26.99 23.53 -2.51
N ARG A 249 25.76 23.00 -2.47
CA ARG A 249 25.48 21.62 -2.04
C ARG A 249 25.64 20.64 -3.20
N LYS A 250 26.14 19.44 -2.90
CA LYS A 250 26.27 18.34 -3.86
C LYS A 250 24.92 17.66 -4.10
N CYS A 251 24.10 18.25 -4.97
CA CYS A 251 22.81 17.68 -5.36
C CYS A 251 22.98 16.53 -6.36
N ALA A 252 22.23 15.43 -6.17
CA ALA A 252 22.29 14.25 -7.04
C ALA A 252 21.88 14.57 -8.49
N ILE A 253 20.92 15.48 -8.71
CA ILE A 253 20.50 15.86 -10.06
C ILE A 253 21.64 16.51 -10.86
N LEU A 254 22.54 17.26 -10.19
CA LEU A 254 23.67 17.92 -10.85
C LEU A 254 24.76 16.94 -11.30
N THR A 255 24.73 15.67 -10.87
CA THR A 255 25.70 14.65 -11.34
C THR A 255 25.37 14.14 -12.74
N ILE A 256 24.10 14.21 -13.13
CA ILE A 256 23.62 13.74 -14.44
C ILE A 256 23.32 14.88 -15.41
N SER A 257 23.09 16.11 -14.91
CA SER A 257 22.80 17.27 -15.76
C SER A 257 24.08 17.91 -16.32
N ALA A 258 24.28 17.83 -17.63
CA ALA A 258 25.28 18.64 -18.34
C ALA A 258 24.87 20.12 -18.30
N PRO A 259 25.80 21.08 -18.08
CA PRO A 259 27.25 20.95 -17.92
C PRO A 259 27.72 20.83 -16.46
N HIS A 260 26.81 20.74 -15.49
CA HIS A 260 27.15 20.77 -14.05
C HIS A 260 27.84 19.50 -13.55
N ASN A 261 27.64 18.39 -14.25
CA ASN A 261 28.26 17.09 -13.99
C ASN A 261 29.80 17.12 -14.00
N ALA A 262 30.44 18.07 -14.70
CA ALA A 262 31.91 18.20 -14.76
C ALA A 262 32.56 18.39 -13.38
N ASN A 263 31.84 18.95 -12.42
CA ASN A 263 32.32 19.16 -11.04
C ASN A 263 32.19 17.89 -10.17
N PHE A 264 31.55 16.83 -10.67
CA PHE A 264 31.27 15.58 -9.95
C PHE A 264 32.15 14.43 -10.40
N VAL A 265 33.38 14.72 -10.86
CA VAL A 265 34.37 13.71 -11.16
C VAL A 265 34.94 13.15 -9.84
N PRO A 266 35.01 11.82 -9.64
CA PRO A 266 35.68 11.24 -8.49
C PRO A 266 37.13 11.72 -8.44
N LYS A 267 37.55 12.32 -7.32
CA LYS A 267 38.93 12.78 -7.12
C LYS A 267 39.97 11.66 -7.15
N VAL A 268 39.52 10.41 -7.11
CA VAL A 268 40.35 9.23 -6.96
C VAL A 268 39.92 8.21 -8.01
N THR A 269 40.80 7.96 -8.96
CA THR A 269 40.63 6.89 -9.95
C THR A 269 41.07 5.59 -9.31
N PHE A 270 40.12 4.68 -9.08
CA PHE A 270 40.46 3.33 -8.64
C PHE A 270 40.71 2.43 -9.84
N PRO A 271 41.63 1.46 -9.75
CA PRO A 271 41.87 0.52 -10.83
C PRO A 271 40.64 -0.36 -11.05
N LYS A 272 40.53 -0.92 -12.26
CA LYS A 272 39.46 -1.85 -12.62
C LYS A 272 39.57 -3.12 -11.75
N PRO A 273 38.50 -3.54 -11.06
CA PRO A 273 38.51 -4.79 -10.29
C PRO A 273 38.69 -6.02 -11.18
N LEU A 274 39.32 -7.09 -10.67
CA LEU A 274 39.46 -8.34 -11.43
C LEU A 274 38.12 -8.97 -11.79
N SER A 275 37.08 -8.73 -10.99
CA SER A 275 35.73 -9.20 -11.26
C SER A 275 35.14 -8.64 -12.56
N SER A 276 35.64 -7.50 -13.07
CA SER A 276 35.18 -6.94 -14.35
C SER A 276 35.78 -7.64 -15.57
N LEU A 277 36.74 -8.54 -15.39
CA LEU A 277 37.32 -9.36 -16.46
C LEU A 277 36.47 -10.60 -16.78
N LYS A 278 35.35 -10.80 -16.07
CA LYS A 278 34.40 -11.88 -16.36
C LYS A 278 33.79 -11.66 -17.75
N SER A 279 33.99 -12.63 -18.63
CA SER A 279 33.41 -12.71 -19.96
C SER A 279 32.52 -13.96 -20.05
N GLU A 280 31.32 -13.84 -20.62
CA GLU A 280 30.42 -14.97 -20.83
C GLU A 280 30.99 -15.96 -21.86
N ASN A 281 31.73 -15.46 -22.85
CA ASN A 281 32.38 -16.28 -23.87
C ASN A 281 33.44 -17.23 -23.29
N CYS A 282 34.00 -16.90 -22.11
CA CYS A 282 35.01 -17.73 -21.46
C CYS A 282 34.42 -18.90 -20.65
N LEU A 283 33.09 -19.00 -20.53
CA LEU A 283 32.44 -20.09 -19.78
C LEU A 283 32.45 -21.42 -20.54
N GLU A 284 32.50 -21.37 -21.86
CA GLU A 284 32.43 -22.54 -22.76
C GLU A 284 33.79 -22.93 -23.35
N MET A 285 34.85 -22.17 -23.04
CA MET A 285 36.21 -22.42 -23.56
C MET A 285 36.90 -23.57 -22.83
N ASP A 286 37.66 -24.37 -23.59
CA ASP A 286 38.54 -25.40 -23.01
C ASP A 286 39.73 -24.78 -22.25
N HIS A 287 40.28 -25.50 -21.28
CA HIS A 287 41.35 -25.05 -20.38
C HIS A 287 42.57 -24.49 -21.12
N LYS A 288 42.94 -25.11 -22.25
CA LYS A 288 44.09 -24.67 -23.06
C LYS A 288 43.83 -23.31 -23.71
N ALA A 289 42.66 -23.16 -24.35
CA ALA A 289 42.24 -21.90 -24.98
C ALA A 289 42.06 -20.77 -23.94
N LEU A 290 41.55 -21.10 -22.74
CA LEU A 290 41.42 -20.15 -21.65
C LEU A 290 42.79 -19.67 -21.14
N THR A 291 43.77 -20.56 -21.05
CA THR A 291 45.14 -20.21 -20.62
C THR A 291 45.80 -19.24 -21.59
N GLU A 292 45.66 -19.48 -22.90
CA GLU A 292 46.15 -18.58 -23.95
C GLU A 292 45.45 -17.21 -23.89
N HIS A 293 44.12 -17.19 -23.68
CA HIS A 293 43.37 -15.95 -23.51
C HIS A 293 43.85 -15.15 -22.28
N CYS A 294 44.13 -15.83 -21.16
CA CYS A 294 44.62 -15.18 -19.93
C CYS A 294 46.03 -14.59 -20.09
N GLN A 295 46.89 -15.15 -20.94
CA GLN A 295 48.23 -14.60 -21.20
C GLN A 295 48.20 -13.20 -21.86
N GLY A 296 47.14 -12.89 -22.60
CA GLY A 296 46.94 -11.57 -23.21
C GLY A 296 46.39 -10.49 -22.26
N ILE A 297 46.00 -10.86 -21.03
CA ILE A 297 45.38 -9.93 -20.08
C ILE A 297 46.45 -9.29 -19.20
N ASN A 298 46.64 -7.98 -19.33
CA ASN A 298 47.49 -7.23 -18.43
C ASN A 298 46.76 -6.89 -17.12
N VAL A 299 47.28 -7.42 -16.00
CA VAL A 299 46.73 -7.24 -14.64
C VAL A 299 47.62 -6.35 -13.77
N ALA A 300 48.61 -5.68 -14.36
CA ALA A 300 49.54 -4.83 -13.63
C ALA A 300 48.81 -3.63 -13.00
N ILE A 301 49.19 -3.30 -11.77
CA ILE A 301 48.66 -2.16 -11.01
C ILE A 301 49.84 -1.25 -10.69
N THR A 302 49.66 0.04 -10.92
CA THR A 302 50.68 1.03 -10.60
C THR A 302 50.81 1.22 -9.08
N LYS A 303 51.98 1.66 -8.61
CA LYS A 303 52.20 1.94 -7.18
C LYS A 303 51.20 2.97 -6.63
N GLN A 304 50.86 3.98 -7.44
CA GLN A 304 49.88 5.01 -7.06
C GLN A 304 48.48 4.43 -6.85
N GLU A 305 48.03 3.54 -7.74
CA GLU A 305 46.73 2.86 -7.59
C GLU A 305 46.71 1.92 -6.38
N ALA A 306 47.83 1.26 -6.08
CA ALA A 306 47.97 0.42 -4.89
C ALA A 306 47.85 1.26 -3.60
N ASP A 307 48.56 2.40 -3.52
CA ASP A 307 48.51 3.32 -2.37
C ASP A 307 47.09 3.89 -2.17
N VAL A 308 46.36 4.14 -3.25
CA VAL A 308 44.97 4.59 -3.24
C VAL A 308 44.04 3.53 -2.64
N ILE A 309 44.18 2.26 -3.08
CA ILE A 309 43.37 1.15 -2.55
C ILE A 309 43.70 0.93 -1.07
N GLU A 310 44.98 0.95 -0.70
CA GLU A 310 45.41 0.79 0.69
C GLU A 310 44.75 1.83 1.59
N LYS A 311 44.81 3.11 1.19
CA LYS A 311 44.17 4.21 1.93
C LYS A 311 42.65 4.03 2.05
N ALA A 312 41.98 3.60 0.98
CA ALA A 312 40.53 3.40 0.96
C ALA A 312 40.06 2.13 1.69
N THR A 313 40.97 1.18 1.93
CA THR A 313 40.65 -0.12 2.54
C THR A 313 41.29 -0.34 3.91
N LYS A 314 41.76 0.73 4.58
CA LYS A 314 42.33 0.69 5.94
C LYS A 314 41.46 0.00 6.98
N THR A 315 40.13 0.06 6.85
CA THR A 315 39.18 -0.58 7.77
C THR A 315 38.95 -2.07 7.48
N GLN A 316 39.70 -2.65 6.51
CA GLN A 316 39.74 -4.06 6.17
C GLN A 316 38.33 -4.65 5.96
N ALA A 317 37.93 -5.65 6.76
CA ALA A 317 36.65 -6.34 6.66
C ALA A 317 35.41 -5.44 6.84
N LYS A 318 35.56 -4.24 7.43
CA LYS A 318 34.45 -3.27 7.53
C LYS A 318 34.22 -2.48 6.23
N SER A 319 35.14 -2.54 5.27
CA SER A 319 35.03 -1.83 3.99
C SER A 319 34.50 -2.75 2.90
N LYS A 320 33.44 -2.33 2.19
CA LYS A 320 32.97 -3.03 0.99
C LYS A 320 34.03 -3.05 -0.14
N LEU A 321 34.86 -2.00 -0.22
CA LEU A 321 35.93 -1.91 -1.21
C LEU A 321 37.02 -2.98 -0.97
N TRP A 322 37.24 -3.38 0.28
CA TRP A 322 38.19 -4.45 0.62
C TRP A 322 37.79 -5.78 -0.03
N TYR A 323 36.52 -6.17 0.06
CA TYR A 323 36.03 -7.38 -0.60
C TYR A 323 36.07 -7.26 -2.12
N ARG A 324 35.67 -6.10 -2.67
CA ARG A 324 35.67 -5.85 -4.11
C ARG A 324 37.07 -5.98 -4.74
N TYR A 325 38.10 -5.45 -4.08
CA TYR A 325 39.48 -5.53 -4.59
C TYR A 325 40.19 -6.84 -4.28
N ARG A 326 39.68 -7.65 -3.33
CA ARG A 326 40.17 -9.02 -3.05
C ARG A 326 39.55 -10.08 -3.94
N ALA A 327 38.38 -9.83 -4.51
CA ALA A 327 37.73 -10.76 -5.43
C ALA A 327 38.65 -11.12 -6.60
N GLY A 328 38.88 -12.42 -6.79
CA GLY A 328 39.77 -12.95 -7.83
C GLY A 328 41.26 -12.95 -7.48
N ARG A 329 41.68 -12.49 -6.29
CA ARG A 329 43.10 -12.51 -5.87
C ARG A 329 43.40 -13.67 -4.94
N ILE A 330 44.55 -14.31 -5.17
CA ILE A 330 45.13 -15.24 -4.19
C ILE A 330 45.75 -14.41 -3.07
N THR A 331 45.12 -14.45 -1.91
CA THR A 331 45.56 -13.72 -0.71
C THR A 331 46.44 -14.61 0.16
N ALA A 332 47.25 -14.01 1.04
CA ALA A 332 48.15 -14.76 1.93
C ALA A 332 47.44 -15.89 2.70
N SER A 333 46.24 -15.64 3.23
CA SER A 333 45.42 -16.63 3.94
C SER A 333 44.90 -17.78 3.07
N ARG A 334 44.94 -17.64 1.74
CA ARG A 334 44.48 -18.65 0.77
C ARG A 334 45.61 -19.23 -0.07
N MET A 335 46.84 -18.74 0.07
CA MET A 335 48.01 -19.18 -0.70
C MET A 335 48.29 -20.68 -0.52
N LYS A 336 48.31 -21.17 0.73
CA LYS A 336 48.51 -22.60 1.01
C LYS A 336 47.48 -23.48 0.29
N ALA A 337 46.20 -23.10 0.38
CA ALA A 337 45.11 -23.83 -0.25
C ALA A 337 45.21 -23.82 -1.79
N ALA A 338 45.60 -22.68 -2.37
CA ALA A 338 45.83 -22.54 -3.80
C ALA A 338 46.99 -23.42 -4.28
N CYS A 339 48.12 -23.45 -3.56
CA CYS A 339 49.27 -24.29 -3.91
C CYS A 339 49.02 -25.79 -3.70
N SER A 340 48.15 -26.18 -2.77
CA SER A 340 47.83 -27.59 -2.49
C SER A 340 46.80 -28.20 -3.45
N THR A 341 46.16 -27.39 -4.28
CA THR A 341 45.07 -27.81 -5.17
C THR A 341 45.62 -28.03 -6.58
N SER A 342 45.10 -29.04 -7.30
CA SER A 342 45.49 -29.26 -8.70
C SER A 342 45.07 -28.09 -9.60
N ALA A 343 45.98 -27.60 -10.44
CA ALA A 343 45.69 -26.56 -11.43
C ALA A 343 44.67 -27.03 -12.48
N THR A 344 44.67 -28.33 -12.82
CA THR A 344 43.76 -28.90 -13.83
C THR A 344 42.37 -29.22 -13.28
N LYS A 345 42.25 -29.41 -11.96
CA LYS A 345 40.98 -29.70 -11.28
C LYS A 345 40.92 -28.98 -9.93
N PRO A 346 40.72 -27.65 -9.95
CA PRO A 346 40.67 -26.88 -8.72
C PRO A 346 39.42 -27.16 -7.90
N SER A 347 39.54 -27.07 -6.58
CA SER A 347 38.40 -27.17 -5.67
C SER A 347 37.41 -26.03 -5.93
N LEU A 348 36.15 -26.39 -6.21
CA LEU A 348 35.07 -25.42 -6.45
C LEU A 348 34.81 -24.51 -5.24
N SER A 349 34.97 -25.03 -4.02
CA SER A 349 34.79 -24.23 -2.81
C SER A 349 35.89 -23.18 -2.67
N LEU A 350 37.12 -23.51 -3.06
CA LEU A 350 38.26 -22.59 -3.07
C LEU A 350 38.07 -21.49 -4.12
N ILE A 351 37.63 -21.84 -5.33
CA ILE A 351 37.34 -20.86 -6.39
C ILE A 351 36.24 -19.90 -5.94
N LYS A 352 35.12 -20.43 -5.41
CA LYS A 352 34.03 -19.60 -4.90
C LYS A 352 34.51 -18.64 -3.79
N ALA A 353 35.37 -19.11 -2.88
CA ALA A 353 35.92 -18.27 -1.82
C ALA A 353 36.86 -17.17 -2.32
N ILE A 354 37.62 -17.42 -3.40
CA ILE A 354 38.53 -16.43 -4.02
C ILE A 354 37.72 -15.41 -4.84
N CYS A 355 36.74 -15.86 -5.63
CA CYS A 355 35.94 -14.99 -6.50
C CYS A 355 34.87 -14.19 -5.73
N TYR A 356 34.33 -14.74 -4.65
CA TYR A 356 33.22 -14.14 -3.88
C TYR A 356 33.57 -14.04 -2.38
N PRO A 357 34.55 -13.21 -2.00
CA PRO A 357 35.02 -13.14 -0.62
C PRO A 357 33.95 -12.62 0.36
N GLU A 358 33.03 -11.77 -0.10
CA GLU A 358 31.89 -11.28 0.71
C GLU A 358 30.93 -12.41 1.12
N ALA A 359 30.71 -13.39 0.24
CA ALA A 359 29.84 -14.54 0.51
C ALA A 359 30.45 -15.54 1.51
N THR A 360 31.76 -15.44 1.79
CA THR A 360 32.48 -16.30 2.74
C THR A 360 32.77 -15.61 4.07
N GLN A 361 32.06 -14.51 4.36
CA GLN A 361 32.20 -13.78 5.61
C GLN A 361 31.82 -14.69 6.79
N PHE A 362 32.76 -14.85 7.72
CA PHE A 362 32.50 -15.49 9.00
C PHE A 362 31.71 -14.51 9.87
N LYS A 363 30.45 -14.83 10.16
CA LYS A 363 29.59 -14.04 11.05
C LYS A 363 29.51 -14.75 12.40
N THR A 364 30.02 -14.11 13.44
CA THR A 364 29.80 -14.50 14.84
C THR A 364 29.13 -13.36 15.61
N ALA A 365 28.42 -13.69 16.69
CA ALA A 365 27.76 -12.70 17.56
C ALA A 365 28.73 -11.65 18.15
N ALA A 366 30.04 -11.93 18.18
CA ALA A 366 31.09 -11.00 18.62
C ALA A 366 31.62 -10.07 17.50
N THR A 367 31.17 -10.24 16.26
CA THR A 367 31.68 -9.54 15.06
C THR A 367 30.59 -8.82 14.26
N GLU A 368 29.35 -8.78 14.75
CA GLU A 368 28.28 -7.92 14.22
C GLU A 368 28.39 -6.48 14.71
#